data_AF-A0A539DRU0-F1
#
_entry.id   AF-A0A539DRU0-F1
#
_cell.length_a   1.000
_cell.length_b   1.000
_cell.length_c   1.000
_cell.angle_alpha   90.00
_cell.angle_beta   90.00
_cell.angle_gamma   90.00
#
_symmetry.space_group_name_H-M   'P 1'
#
loop_
_entity.id
_entity.type
_entity.pdbx_description
1 polymer ?
#
loop_
_entity_poly.entity_id
_entity_poly.type
_entity_poly.pdbx_seq_one_letter_code
_entity_poly.pdbx_strand_id
1 'polypeptide(L)'
;MLSLDLLEALPMILTTPFHERLAPYNRTGLWSHWSGHLAATKYQMSEKVEYFAVRNSAGLIDTSPLYKYRITGGDAERFLRGVLARDVGGCRDGQAQFPRPGRRHEGGDP
;
A
#
# COMPACT_ATOMS: atom_id res chain seq x y z
N MET A 1 -23.34 -32.00 -5.08
CA MET A 1 -22.22 -31.98 -6.02
C MET A 1 -21.93 -30.53 -6.32
N LEU A 2 -21.05 -29.89 -5.53
CA LEU A 2 -20.64 -28.50 -5.79
C LEU A 2 -19.81 -28.49 -7.08
N SER A 3 -20.15 -27.62 -8.03
CA SER A 3 -19.48 -27.54 -9.33
C SER A 3 -18.00 -27.16 -9.15
N LEU A 4 -17.14 -27.70 -10.00
CA LEU A 4 -15.72 -27.30 -10.10
C LEU A 4 -15.56 -25.78 -10.30
N ASP A 5 -16.56 -25.12 -10.87
CA ASP A 5 -16.61 -23.67 -11.09
C ASP A 5 -16.51 -22.85 -9.79
N LEU A 6 -16.98 -23.39 -8.65
CA LEU A 6 -16.87 -22.70 -7.37
C LEU A 6 -15.46 -22.82 -6.76
N LEU A 7 -14.67 -23.81 -7.20
CA LEU A 7 -13.28 -24.00 -6.76
C LEU A 7 -12.32 -22.98 -7.43
N GLU A 8 -12.62 -22.58 -8.68
CA GLU A 8 -11.91 -21.51 -9.41
C GLU A 8 -12.24 -20.10 -8.87
N ALA A 9 -13.29 -19.97 -8.06
CA ALA A 9 -13.68 -18.71 -7.40
C ALA A 9 -12.98 -18.48 -6.04
N LEU A 10 -12.07 -19.36 -5.63
CA LEU A 10 -11.15 -19.07 -4.53
C LEU A 10 -10.20 -17.96 -5.01
N PRO A 11 -10.00 -16.86 -4.23
CA PRO A 11 -9.13 -15.78 -4.65
C PRO A 11 -7.71 -16.31 -4.81
N MET A 12 -7.34 -16.63 -6.04
CA MET A 12 -5.99 -17.01 -6.40
C MET A 12 -5.09 -15.81 -6.16
N ILE A 13 -4.01 -16.01 -5.43
CA ILE A 13 -3.03 -14.96 -5.18
C ILE A 13 -2.44 -14.53 -6.53
N LEU A 14 -2.63 -13.26 -6.88
CA LEU A 14 -2.14 -12.67 -8.12
C LEU A 14 -0.65 -12.33 -8.01
N THR A 15 -0.02 -12.05 -9.14
CA THR A 15 1.35 -11.51 -9.19
C THR A 15 1.31 -10.02 -9.49
N THR A 16 2.33 -9.29 -9.03
CA THR A 16 2.45 -7.86 -9.32
C THR A 16 2.95 -7.63 -10.76
N PRO A 17 2.75 -6.43 -11.34
CA PRO A 17 3.34 -6.08 -12.63
C PRO A 17 4.87 -6.17 -12.68
N PHE A 18 5.54 -6.17 -11.52
CA PHE A 18 6.99 -6.29 -11.42
C PHE A 18 7.47 -7.71 -11.07
N HIS A 19 6.54 -8.66 -10.87
CA HIS A 19 6.87 -10.00 -10.41
C HIS A 19 7.88 -10.71 -11.32
N GLU A 20 7.68 -10.68 -12.63
CA GLU A 20 8.58 -11.32 -13.60
C GLU A 20 10.03 -10.78 -13.48
N ARG A 21 10.17 -9.47 -13.24
CA ARG A 21 11.48 -8.83 -13.11
C ARG A 21 12.10 -9.03 -11.73
N LEU A 22 11.29 -9.13 -10.69
CA LEU A 22 11.76 -9.18 -9.31
C LEU A 22 11.97 -10.61 -8.80
N ALA A 23 11.20 -11.58 -9.28
CA ALA A 23 11.28 -12.97 -8.84
C ALA A 23 12.68 -13.59 -8.98
N PRO A 24 13.45 -13.36 -10.07
CA PRO A 24 14.81 -13.88 -10.18
C PRO A 24 15.78 -13.36 -9.11
N TYR A 25 15.50 -12.20 -8.52
CA TYR A 25 16.33 -11.64 -7.45
C TYR A 25 15.98 -12.19 -6.06
N ASN A 26 14.84 -12.88 -5.90
CA ASN A 26 14.43 -13.47 -4.63
C ASN A 26 15.25 -14.74 -4.33
N ARG A 27 16.48 -14.56 -3.81
CA ARG A 27 17.38 -15.68 -3.47
C ARG A 27 16.89 -16.52 -2.30
N THR A 28 15.91 -16.03 -1.53
CA THR A 28 15.36 -16.76 -0.39
C THR A 28 14.21 -17.67 -0.76
N GLY A 29 13.55 -17.41 -1.89
CA GLY A 29 12.32 -18.10 -2.30
C GLY A 29 11.13 -17.84 -1.37
N LEU A 30 11.26 -16.91 -0.41
CA LEU A 30 10.22 -16.62 0.56
C LEU A 30 9.21 -15.63 -0.04
N TRP A 31 7.93 -16.00 0.05
CA TRP A 31 6.82 -15.22 -0.44
C TRP A 31 5.76 -15.06 0.63
N SER A 32 5.15 -13.88 0.68
CA SER A 32 4.03 -13.55 1.53
C SER A 32 2.85 -13.06 0.69
N HIS A 33 1.66 -13.18 1.27
CA HIS A 33 0.44 -12.62 0.70
C HIS A 33 0.27 -11.17 1.17
N TRP A 34 0.14 -10.24 0.22
CA TRP A 34 -0.13 -8.83 0.50
C TRP A 34 -1.20 -8.31 -0.45
N SER A 35 -2.38 -8.00 0.10
CA SER A 35 -3.50 -7.39 -0.64
C SER A 35 -3.87 -8.13 -1.93
N GLY A 36 -3.98 -9.46 -1.86
CA GLY A 36 -4.30 -10.30 -3.02
C GLY A 36 -3.11 -10.66 -3.91
N HIS A 37 -1.90 -10.19 -3.61
CA HIS A 37 -0.72 -10.38 -4.45
C HIS A 37 0.43 -11.09 -3.74
N LEU A 38 1.26 -11.79 -4.51
CA LEU A 38 2.48 -12.42 -4.06
C LEU A 38 3.59 -11.37 -3.92
N ALA A 39 4.12 -11.19 -2.71
CA ALA A 39 5.19 -10.26 -2.40
C ALA A 39 6.41 -11.00 -1.83
N ALA A 40 7.61 -10.68 -2.29
CA ALA A 40 8.83 -11.25 -1.72
C ALA A 40 9.03 -10.73 -0.29
N THR A 41 9.26 -11.61 0.68
CA THR A 41 9.47 -11.19 2.08
C THR A 41 10.87 -10.58 2.27
N LYS A 42 11.86 -11.14 1.58
CA LYS A 42 13.24 -10.67 1.53
C LYS A 42 13.94 -11.26 0.31
N TYR A 43 14.89 -10.53 -0.27
CA TYR A 43 15.64 -10.94 -1.46
C TYR A 43 16.95 -11.66 -1.11
N GLN A 44 17.49 -11.43 0.08
CA GLN A 44 18.72 -12.05 0.61
C GLN A 44 18.48 -12.67 1.98
N MET A 45 19.38 -13.57 2.40
CA MET A 45 19.23 -14.28 3.68
C MET A 45 19.34 -13.34 4.90
N SER A 46 20.21 -12.33 4.80
CA SER A 46 20.48 -11.35 5.85
C SER A 46 19.74 -10.04 5.60
N GLU A 47 18.76 -9.74 6.44
CA GLU A 47 18.01 -8.47 6.42
C GLU A 47 18.92 -7.26 6.65
N LYS A 48 20.03 -7.44 7.39
CA LYS A 48 21.02 -6.37 7.61
C LYS A 48 21.64 -5.90 6.30
N VAL A 49 21.88 -6.82 5.36
CA VAL A 49 22.47 -6.46 4.06
C VAL A 49 21.49 -5.61 3.26
N GLU A 50 20.20 -5.98 3.22
CA GLU A 50 19.16 -5.17 2.57
C GLU A 50 19.00 -3.81 3.25
N TYR A 51 18.96 -3.79 4.59
CA TYR A 51 18.88 -2.57 5.37
C TYR A 51 20.01 -1.58 5.05
N PHE A 52 21.27 -2.05 5.08
CA PHE A 52 22.41 -1.18 4.80
C PHE A 52 22.52 -0.81 3.31
N ALA A 53 22.11 -1.69 2.40
CA ALA A 53 22.04 -1.36 0.98
C ALA A 53 21.08 -0.19 0.72
N VAL A 54 19.88 -0.21 1.33
CA VAL A 54 18.91 0.90 1.17
C VAL A 54 19.39 2.16 1.90
N ARG A 55 20.01 2.03 3.08
CA ARG A 55 20.45 3.20 3.87
C ARG A 55 21.68 3.90 3.32
N ASN A 56 22.60 3.16 2.70
CA ASN A 56 23.87 3.70 2.20
C ASN A 56 23.87 3.87 0.68
N SER A 57 22.81 3.46 -0.01
CA SER A 57 22.71 3.56 -1.47
C SER A 57 21.24 3.76 -1.87
N ALA A 58 20.76 3.02 -2.87
CA ALA A 58 19.37 3.09 -3.35
C ALA A 58 18.73 1.70 -3.31
N GLY A 59 17.41 1.67 -3.14
CA GLY A 59 16.61 0.44 -3.16
C GLY A 59 15.36 0.61 -4.00
N LEU A 60 14.91 -0.50 -4.58
CA LEU A 60 13.62 -0.60 -5.28
C LEU A 60 12.66 -1.39 -4.39
N ILE A 61 11.47 -0.83 -4.15
CA ILE A 61 10.41 -1.49 -3.38
C ILE A 61 9.17 -1.55 -4.26
N ASP A 62 8.69 -2.77 -4.53
CA ASP A 62 7.41 -2.97 -5.20
C ASP A 62 6.27 -2.71 -4.20
N THR A 63 5.55 -1.61 -4.39
CA THR A 63 4.38 -1.23 -3.61
C THR A 63 3.09 -1.31 -4.44
N SER A 64 3.13 -1.96 -5.61
CA SER A 64 1.96 -2.13 -6.46
C SER A 64 0.75 -2.80 -5.77
N PRO A 65 0.90 -3.68 -4.75
CA PRO A 65 -0.26 -4.24 -4.03
C PRO A 65 -1.01 -3.24 -3.12
N LEU A 66 -0.46 -2.06 -2.80
CA LEU A 66 -1.21 -1.05 -2.05
C LEU A 66 -2.42 -0.58 -2.85
N TYR A 67 -3.58 -0.42 -2.20
CA TYR A 67 -4.73 0.19 -2.87
C TYR A 67 -4.48 1.68 -3.11
N LYS A 68 -4.74 2.12 -4.35
CA LYS A 68 -4.73 3.53 -4.73
C LYS A 68 -6.12 3.93 -5.18
N TYR A 69 -6.71 4.90 -4.48
CA TYR A 69 -8.04 5.41 -4.78
C TYR A 69 -7.92 6.84 -5.32
N ARG A 70 -8.67 7.14 -6.38
CA ARG A 70 -8.84 8.49 -6.91
C ARG A 70 -10.27 8.92 -6.67
N ILE A 71 -10.44 9.91 -5.80
CA ILE A 71 -11.75 10.47 -5.43
C ILE A 71 -11.90 11.81 -6.13
N THR A 72 -13.01 12.01 -6.84
CA THR A 72 -13.25 13.19 -7.68
C THR A 72 -14.70 13.64 -7.54
N GLY A 73 -14.96 14.93 -7.80
CA GLY A 73 -16.30 15.54 -7.74
C GLY A 73 -16.34 16.72 -6.77
N GLY A 74 -17.40 17.53 -6.86
CA GLY A 74 -17.54 18.75 -6.04
C GLY A 74 -17.61 18.48 -4.52
N ASP A 75 -18.14 17.32 -4.13
CA ASP A 75 -18.24 16.90 -2.72
C ASP A 75 -17.04 16.07 -2.22
N ALA A 76 -15.99 15.89 -3.01
CA ALA A 76 -14.86 15.01 -2.66
C ALA A 76 -14.19 15.42 -1.34
N GLU A 77 -13.99 16.72 -1.11
CA GLU A 77 -13.40 17.23 0.13
C GLU A 77 -14.29 16.96 1.34
N ARG A 78 -15.60 17.23 1.22
CA ARG A 78 -16.58 16.98 2.27
C ARG A 78 -16.65 15.50 2.63
N PHE A 79 -16.63 14.62 1.64
CA PHE A 79 -16.57 13.17 1.84
C PHE A 79 -15.28 12.77 2.59
N LEU A 80 -14.12 13.25 2.14
CA LEU A 80 -12.84 12.94 2.76
C LEU A 80 -12.70 13.44 4.20
N ARG A 81 -13.30 14.59 4.54
CA ARG A 81 -13.38 15.08 5.93
C ARG A 81 -14.18 14.15 6.85
N GLY A 82 -15.12 13.37 6.31
CA GLY A 82 -15.85 12.35 7.07
C GLY A 82 -15.09 11.02 7.21
N VAL A 83 -14.21 10.69 6.26
CA VAL A 83 -13.45 9.43 6.24
C VAL A 83 -12.12 9.54 6.97
N LEU A 84 -11.43 10.68 6.88
CA LEU A 84 -10.10 10.88 7.41
C LEU A 84 -10.13 11.52 8.81
N ALA A 85 -9.29 11.02 9.72
CA ALA A 85 -9.16 11.58 11.07
C ALA A 85 -8.49 12.96 11.11
N ARG A 86 -7.74 13.31 10.06
CA ARG A 86 -7.10 14.62 9.90
C ARG A 86 -7.86 15.39 8.83
N ASP A 87 -8.17 16.66 9.10
CA ASP A 87 -8.80 17.53 8.11
C ASP A 87 -7.93 17.62 6.84
N VAL A 88 -8.56 17.37 5.69
CA VAL A 88 -7.93 17.40 4.37
C VAL A 88 -7.92 18.79 3.75
N GLY A 89 -8.75 19.72 4.25
CA GLY A 89 -8.81 21.10 3.73
C GLY A 89 -7.49 21.87 3.89
N GLY A 90 -6.64 21.46 4.84
CA GLY A 90 -5.30 22.02 5.01
C GLY A 90 -4.24 21.45 4.05
N CYS A 91 -4.54 20.41 3.26
CA CYS A 91 -3.61 19.78 2.34
C CYS A 91 -3.69 20.45 0.97
N ARG A 92 -2.65 21.22 0.60
CA ARG A 92 -2.62 21.95 -0.68
C ARG A 92 -2.25 21.01 -1.84
N ASP A 93 -2.51 21.45 -3.06
CA ASP A 93 -2.12 20.73 -4.28
C ASP A 93 -0.64 20.35 -4.27
N GLY A 94 -0.33 19.11 -4.66
CA GLY A 94 1.02 18.55 -4.65
C GLY A 94 1.54 18.16 -3.26
N GLN A 95 0.77 18.38 -2.19
CA GLN A 95 1.12 17.93 -0.84
C GLN A 95 0.45 16.59 -0.52
N ALA A 96 1.05 15.87 0.41
CA ALA A 96 0.50 14.64 0.97
C ALA A 96 0.47 14.76 2.49
N GLN A 97 -0.56 14.16 3.10
CA GLN A 97 -0.66 14.07 4.54
C GLN A 97 -0.92 12.63 4.99
N PHE A 98 -0.24 12.22 6.05
CA PHE A 98 -0.60 11.02 6.77
C PHE A 98 -1.74 11.36 7.74
N PRO A 99 -2.88 10.65 7.68
CA PRO A 99 -3.95 10.81 8.65
C PRO A 99 -3.41 10.45 10.04
N ARG A 100 -3.29 11.44 10.91
CA ARG A 100 -3.17 11.22 12.34
C ARG A 100 -4.45 11.70 12.99
N PRO A 101 -4.88 11.11 14.11
CA PRO A 101 -5.85 11.76 14.97
C PRO A 101 -5.32 13.16 15.31
N GLY A 102 -5.98 14.20 14.80
CA GLY A 102 -5.70 15.56 15.23
C GLY A 102 -6.22 15.74 16.65
N ARG A 103 -5.54 16.54 17.48
CA ARG A 103 -6.23 17.10 18.64
C ARG A 103 -7.44 17.88 18.09
N ARG A 104 -8.63 17.66 18.66
CA ARG A 104 -9.79 18.48 18.32
C ARG A 104 -9.36 19.94 18.44
N HIS A 105 -9.77 20.75 17.47
CA HIS A 105 -9.69 22.19 17.63
C HIS A 105 -10.70 22.55 18.73
N GLU A 106 -10.25 22.58 19.98
CA GLU A 106 -11.01 23.22 21.06
C GLU A 106 -10.81 24.71 20.89
N GLY A 107 -11.83 25.40 20.37
CA GLY A 107 -11.81 26.85 20.31
C GLY A 107 -12.71 27.45 19.24
N GLY A 108 -13.91 27.85 19.67
CA GLY A 108 -14.48 29.17 19.39
C GLY A 108 -15.07 29.41 18.01
N ASP A 109 -16.39 29.33 17.96
CA ASP A 109 -17.22 30.10 17.02
C ASP A 109 -17.13 31.60 17.35
N PRO A 110 -17.13 32.50 16.35
CA PRO A 110 -17.81 33.78 16.45
C PRO A 110 -19.23 33.73 15.86
#